data_AF-A0A430LLD2-F1
#
_entry.id   AF-A0A430LLD2-F1
#
_cell.length_a   1.000
_cell.length_b   1.000
_cell.length_c   1.000
_cell.angle_alpha   90.00
_cell.angle_beta   90.00
_cell.angle_gamma   90.00
#
_symmetry.space_group_name_H-M   'P 1'
#
loop_
_entity.id
_entity.type
_entity.pdbx_description
1 polymer ?
#
loop_
_entity_poly.entity_id
_entity_poly.type
_entity_poly.pdbx_seq_one_letter_code
_entity_poly.pdbx_strand_id
1 'polypeptide(L)'
;MEQVLTCNNLCCRQELRENALVTSCSHIFCMECAERLGMAAQETERRNTCPACHSQLNSPEDAVIINFNPSDEYKTTLMSGLRPSIIMDCAGRALSFWAYQTAQDIYYQQHRYRTLADKFSALNIQFEKTVSDANSEIDGLQQKLTGMAAEQDALQRKNDEIGQALKEKSRKVLQLQELYDKVKRKAELGQIQKAASDAVEITLEASQLNHGLEGDDPTQRVPENDNTPAFSQRRINGSGMNTGMPRSHANITREGTFWSRGGGTSCLKLNPQHHRLRVLAVEE
;
A
#
# COMPACT_ATOMS: atom_id res chain seq x y z
N MET A 1 6.64 -13.06 49.13
CA MET A 1 7.69 -13.39 48.15
C MET A 1 8.94 -12.67 48.60
N GLU A 2 10.02 -13.39 48.84
CA GLU A 2 11.31 -12.78 49.15
C GLU A 2 11.80 -11.99 47.94
N GLN A 3 12.37 -10.82 48.19
CA GLN A 3 12.83 -9.92 47.15
C GLN A 3 14.16 -10.47 46.61
N VAL A 4 14.27 -10.65 45.29
CA VAL A 4 15.46 -11.23 44.64
C VAL A 4 16.35 -10.11 44.11
N LEU A 5 17.66 -10.23 44.30
CA LEU A 5 18.62 -9.28 43.71
C LEU A 5 18.75 -9.53 42.20
N THR A 6 18.80 -8.44 41.43
CA THR A 6 19.00 -8.50 39.98
C THR A 6 20.27 -7.76 39.59
N CYS A 7 20.88 -8.18 38.49
CA CYS A 7 22.09 -7.54 37.96
C CYS A 7 21.84 -6.05 37.67
N ASN A 8 22.72 -5.16 38.13
CA ASN A 8 22.62 -3.71 37.87
C ASN A 8 23.08 -3.32 36.45
N ASN A 9 23.56 -4.26 35.63
CA ASN A 9 23.65 -4.02 34.20
C ASN A 9 22.23 -3.95 33.61
N LEU A 10 21.81 -2.76 33.18
CA LEU A 10 20.46 -2.48 32.67
C LEU A 10 20.08 -3.32 31.45
N CYS A 11 21.05 -3.79 30.67
CA CYS A 11 20.80 -4.67 29.52
C CYS A 11 20.67 -6.15 29.90
N CYS A 12 21.04 -6.53 31.13
CA CYS A 12 21.01 -7.90 31.62
C CYS A 12 19.85 -8.13 32.59
N ARG A 13 19.82 -7.39 33.71
CA ARG A 13 18.79 -7.46 34.78
C ARG A 13 18.43 -8.87 35.26
N GLN A 14 19.28 -9.87 35.00
CA GLN A 14 18.99 -11.24 35.41
C GLN A 14 19.01 -11.37 36.93
N GLU A 15 18.18 -12.28 37.44
CA GLU A 15 18.21 -12.67 38.85
C GLU A 15 19.56 -13.27 39.21
N LEU A 16 20.09 -12.83 40.35
CA LEU A 16 21.36 -13.29 40.88
C LEU A 16 21.13 -14.56 41.70
N ARG A 17 22.07 -15.51 41.59
CA ARG A 17 21.96 -16.83 42.24
C ARG A 17 22.80 -16.95 43.51
N GLU A 18 24.03 -17.45 43.39
CA GLU A 18 24.88 -17.74 44.55
C GLU A 18 26.00 -16.70 44.67
N ASN A 19 26.70 -16.45 43.55
CA ASN A 19 27.83 -15.53 43.51
C ASN A 19 27.53 -14.31 42.65
N ALA A 20 27.98 -13.14 43.12
CA ALA A 20 27.90 -11.89 42.39
C ALA A 20 29.04 -10.96 42.80
N LEU A 21 29.42 -10.04 41.91
CA LEU A 21 30.35 -8.96 42.22
C LEU A 21 29.57 -7.79 42.80
N VAL A 22 29.89 -7.40 44.03
CA VAL A 22 29.34 -6.22 44.72
C VAL A 22 30.40 -5.14 44.79
N THR A 23 29.96 -3.90 44.60
CA THR A 23 30.82 -2.72 44.66
C THR A 23 30.54 -1.87 45.89
N SER A 24 31.53 -1.09 46.34
CA SER A 24 31.38 -0.16 47.47
C SER A 24 30.33 0.93 47.22
N CYS A 25 30.07 1.27 45.95
CA CYS A 25 28.98 2.16 45.53
C CYS A 25 27.59 1.48 45.48
N SER A 26 27.42 0.34 46.16
CA SER A 26 26.16 -0.40 46.30
C SER A 26 25.58 -0.96 45.00
N HIS A 27 26.39 -1.20 43.95
CA HIS A 27 25.96 -1.92 42.76
C HIS A 27 26.43 -3.37 42.77
N ILE A 28 25.61 -4.27 42.23
CA ILE A 28 25.80 -5.70 42.16
C ILE A 28 25.63 -6.22 40.72
N PHE A 29 26.52 -7.11 40.30
CA PHE A 29 26.57 -7.65 38.94
C PHE A 29 26.67 -9.17 38.96
N CYS A 30 25.98 -9.84 38.02
CA CYS A 30 26.20 -11.27 37.81
C CYS A 30 27.62 -11.53 37.33
N MET A 31 28.13 -12.74 37.59
CA MET A 31 29.49 -13.15 37.20
C MET A 31 29.76 -12.93 35.70
N GLU A 32 28.81 -13.29 34.83
CA GLU A 32 28.94 -13.07 33.38
C GLU A 32 29.05 -11.60 32.97
N CYS A 33 28.42 -10.68 33.71
CA CYS A 33 28.55 -9.25 33.47
C CYS A 33 29.86 -8.73 34.07
N ALA A 34 30.22 -9.19 35.27
CA ALA A 34 31.47 -8.83 35.92
C ALA A 34 32.69 -9.20 35.07
N GLU A 35 32.72 -10.40 34.49
CA GLU A 35 33.79 -10.86 33.59
C GLU A 35 33.84 -10.05 32.29
N ARG A 36 32.69 -9.93 31.62
CA ARG A 36 32.58 -9.20 30.33
C ARG A 36 32.92 -7.72 30.43
N LEU A 37 32.62 -7.10 31.57
CA LEU A 37 32.92 -5.70 31.84
C LEU A 37 34.33 -5.50 32.43
N GLY A 38 35.11 -6.58 32.57
CA GLY A 38 36.49 -6.51 33.05
C GLY A 38 36.63 -6.25 34.55
N MET A 39 35.57 -6.50 35.33
CA MET A 39 35.53 -6.27 36.78
C MET A 39 36.13 -7.44 37.58
N ALA A 40 36.16 -8.64 37.00
CA ALA A 40 36.58 -9.86 37.69
C ALA A 40 38.11 -10.14 37.63
N ALA A 41 38.84 -9.67 36.61
CA ALA A 41 40.24 -10.05 36.34
C ALA A 41 41.26 -9.13 37.04
N GLN A 42 42.13 -9.64 37.90
CA GLN A 42 42.99 -8.86 38.85
C GLN A 42 44.14 -8.05 38.24
N GLU A 43 44.24 -7.95 36.91
CA GLU A 43 45.39 -7.33 36.23
C GLU A 43 45.29 -5.80 36.11
N THR A 44 46.46 -5.17 36.18
CA THR A 44 46.80 -3.76 36.47
C THR A 44 46.21 -2.69 35.52
N GLU A 45 45.43 -3.07 34.51
CA GLU A 45 44.83 -2.17 33.51
C GLU A 45 43.28 -2.13 33.57
N ARG A 46 42.72 -2.25 34.78
CA ARG A 46 41.27 -2.18 34.98
C ARG A 46 40.72 -0.79 34.67
N ARG A 47 39.53 -0.78 34.06
CA ARG A 47 38.59 0.34 34.19
C ARG A 47 38.13 0.39 35.64
N ASN A 48 38.77 1.22 36.44
CA ASN A 48 38.47 1.43 37.86
C ASN A 48 37.18 2.24 38.05
N THR A 49 36.12 1.95 37.30
CA THR A 49 34.86 2.70 37.37
C THR A 49 33.69 1.75 37.35
N CYS A 50 32.74 1.94 38.27
CA CYS A 50 31.50 1.19 38.29
C CYS A 50 30.74 1.35 36.95
N PRO A 51 30.34 0.26 36.28
CA PRO A 51 29.58 0.34 35.03
C PRO A 51 28.19 0.97 35.17
N ALA A 52 27.62 1.01 36.38
CA ALA A 52 26.27 1.52 36.62
C ALA A 52 26.24 3.02 36.97
N CYS A 53 27.17 3.50 37.79
CA CYS A 53 27.19 4.89 38.27
C CYS A 53 28.49 5.65 38.00
N HIS A 54 29.47 5.00 37.36
CA HIS A 54 30.79 5.57 37.02
C HIS A 54 31.64 6.03 38.22
N SER A 55 31.25 5.67 39.45
CA SER A 55 32.08 5.86 40.65
C SER A 55 33.42 5.16 40.50
N GLN A 56 34.50 5.82 40.93
CA GLN A 56 35.83 5.21 40.90
C GLN A 56 35.95 4.08 41.93
N LEU A 57 36.60 2.99 41.54
CA LEU A 57 36.84 1.78 42.33
C LEU A 57 38.36 1.59 42.41
N ASN A 58 38.98 2.34 43.32
CA ASN A 58 40.44 2.49 43.37
C ASN A 58 41.09 1.50 44.36
N SER A 59 40.29 0.92 45.26
CA SER A 59 40.71 -0.07 46.22
C SER A 59 40.33 -1.49 45.75
N PRO A 60 41.13 -2.53 46.07
CA PRO A 60 40.71 -3.91 45.86
C PRO A 60 39.41 -4.27 46.60
N GLU A 61 39.10 -3.58 47.70
CA GLU A 61 37.86 -3.77 48.48
C GLU A 61 36.63 -3.07 47.85
N ASP A 62 36.83 -2.24 46.81
CA ASP A 62 35.73 -1.53 46.16
C ASP A 62 34.91 -2.42 45.22
N ALA A 63 35.40 -3.62 44.88
CA ALA A 63 34.73 -4.58 44.03
C ALA A 63 35.07 -6.02 44.45
N VAL A 64 34.16 -6.65 45.19
CA VAL A 64 34.37 -7.96 45.80
C VAL A 64 33.35 -8.95 45.29
N ILE A 65 33.80 -10.16 44.96
CA ILE A 65 32.91 -11.28 44.66
C ILE A 65 32.41 -11.84 46.00
N ILE A 66 31.10 -11.85 46.19
CA ILE A 66 30.46 -12.39 47.38
C ILE A 66 29.59 -13.59 47.04
N ASN A 67 29.55 -14.55 47.96
CA ASN A 67 28.46 -15.51 48.04
C ASN A 67 27.40 -14.94 48.98
N PHE A 68 26.23 -14.62 48.45
CA PHE A 68 25.11 -14.06 49.24
C PHE A 68 24.09 -15.12 49.68
N ASN A 69 24.39 -16.40 49.43
CA ASN A 69 23.71 -17.56 50.01
C ASN A 69 24.70 -18.52 50.71
N PRO A 70 25.41 -18.07 51.77
CA PRO A 70 26.33 -18.93 52.52
C PRO A 70 25.59 -19.95 53.41
N SER A 71 26.27 -21.04 53.82
CA SER A 71 25.72 -22.00 54.78
C SER A 71 25.56 -21.40 56.19
N ASP A 72 24.69 -21.99 57.00
CA ASP A 72 24.44 -21.51 58.37
C ASP A 72 25.67 -21.70 59.29
N GLU A 73 26.47 -22.75 59.08
CA GLU A 73 27.75 -22.89 59.80
C GLU A 73 28.75 -21.80 59.41
N TYR A 74 28.80 -21.41 58.13
CA TYR A 74 29.66 -20.32 57.67
C TYR A 74 29.22 -18.97 58.25
N LYS A 75 27.91 -18.69 58.25
CA LYS A 75 27.36 -17.48 58.90
C LYS A 75 27.76 -17.43 60.38
N THR A 76 27.60 -18.55 61.09
CA THR A 76 27.96 -18.65 62.52
C THR A 76 29.46 -18.44 62.74
N THR A 77 30.30 -19.03 61.88
CA THR A 77 31.76 -18.90 61.95
C THR A 77 32.21 -17.46 61.69
N LEU A 78 31.64 -16.78 60.68
CA LEU A 78 31.96 -15.40 60.33
C LEU A 78 31.62 -14.42 61.47
N MET A 79 30.54 -14.68 62.21
CA MET A 79 30.08 -13.82 63.29
C MET A 79 30.75 -14.12 64.64
N SER A 80 31.32 -15.31 64.81
CA SER A 80 31.94 -15.74 66.07
C SER A 80 33.19 -14.91 66.38
N GLY A 81 33.22 -14.28 67.55
CA GLY A 81 34.33 -13.42 67.99
C GLY A 81 34.20 -11.94 67.58
N LEU A 82 33.18 -11.57 66.79
CA LEU A 82 32.87 -10.17 66.51
C LEU A 82 32.16 -9.49 67.70
N ARG A 83 32.46 -8.21 67.93
CA ARG A 83 31.73 -7.41 68.93
C ARG A 83 30.30 -7.14 68.43
N PRO A 84 29.29 -7.06 69.34
CA PRO A 84 27.91 -6.76 68.95
C PRO A 84 27.77 -5.48 68.12
N SER A 85 28.56 -4.43 68.39
CA SER A 85 28.54 -3.21 67.59
C SER A 85 28.92 -3.44 66.12
N ILE A 86 29.94 -4.26 65.85
CA ILE A 86 30.38 -4.57 64.48
C ILE A 86 29.30 -5.38 63.75
N ILE A 87 28.66 -6.32 64.44
CA ILE A 87 27.56 -7.12 63.87
C ILE A 87 26.40 -6.21 63.47
N MET A 88 26.00 -5.30 64.36
CA MET A 88 24.92 -4.33 64.08
C MET A 88 25.29 -3.38 62.94
N ASP A 89 26.54 -2.92 62.86
CA ASP A 89 27.03 -2.08 61.76
C ASP A 89 26.96 -2.82 60.41
N CYS A 90 27.39 -4.09 60.36
CA CYS A 90 27.29 -4.94 59.18
C CYS A 90 25.83 -5.13 58.76
N ALA A 91 24.94 -5.44 59.70
CA ALA A 91 23.52 -5.59 59.44
C ALA A 91 22.90 -4.29 58.90
N GLY A 92 23.22 -3.13 59.50
CA GLY A 92 22.74 -1.83 59.03
C GLY A 92 23.17 -1.50 57.60
N ARG A 93 24.42 -1.80 57.23
CA ARG A 93 24.93 -1.65 55.86
C ARG A 93 24.24 -2.60 54.88
N ALA A 94 24.04 -3.86 55.27
CA ALA A 94 23.31 -4.82 54.46
C ALA A 94 21.87 -4.39 54.20
N LEU A 95 21.16 -3.92 55.23
CA LEU A 95 19.79 -3.39 55.09
C LEU A 95 19.75 -2.16 54.18
N SER A 96 20.71 -1.25 54.31
CA SER A 96 20.82 -0.06 53.45
C SER A 96 21.06 -0.45 52.00
N PHE A 97 21.91 -1.46 51.75
CA PHE A 97 22.15 -2.00 50.43
C PHE A 97 20.86 -2.59 49.81
N TRP A 98 20.13 -3.40 50.57
CA TRP A 98 18.85 -3.95 50.10
C TRP A 98 17.81 -2.86 49.82
N ALA A 99 17.68 -1.87 50.69
CA ALA A 99 16.78 -0.73 50.45
C ALA A 99 17.14 0.03 49.17
N TYR A 100 18.44 0.26 48.92
CA TYR A 100 18.92 0.87 47.69
C TYR A 100 18.58 0.02 46.46
N GLN A 101 18.86 -1.29 46.50
CA GLN A 101 18.55 -2.20 45.39
C GLN A 101 17.06 -2.26 45.08
N THR A 102 16.22 -2.29 46.12
CA THR A 102 14.76 -2.25 45.99
C THR A 102 14.27 -0.95 45.35
N ALA A 103 14.77 0.21 45.82
CA ALA A 103 14.40 1.51 45.25
C ALA A 103 14.83 1.62 43.77
N GLN A 104 16.03 1.15 43.44
CA GLN A 104 16.54 1.12 42.07
C GLN A 104 15.69 0.23 41.16
N ASP A 105 15.29 -0.96 41.61
CA ASP A 105 14.41 -1.81 40.81
C ASP A 105 13.03 -1.17 40.59
N ILE A 106 12.41 -0.59 41.62
CA ILE A 106 11.13 0.12 41.49
C ILE A 106 11.26 1.23 40.43
N TYR A 107 12.29 2.06 40.50
CA TYR A 107 12.52 3.14 39.54
C TYR A 107 12.72 2.61 38.11
N TYR A 108 13.51 1.55 37.96
CA TYR A 108 13.73 0.90 36.67
C TYR A 108 12.44 0.35 36.07
N GLN A 109 11.63 -0.38 36.86
CA GLN A 109 10.35 -0.91 36.39
C GLN A 109 9.38 0.22 36.02
N GLN A 110 9.27 1.27 36.84
CA GLN A 110 8.44 2.45 36.55
C GLN A 110 8.82 3.09 35.21
N HIS A 111 10.11 3.31 34.96
CA HIS A 111 10.56 3.90 33.71
C HIS A 111 10.28 2.99 32.50
N ARG A 112 10.43 1.67 32.66
CA ARG A 112 10.08 0.69 31.63
C ARG A 112 8.60 0.70 31.31
N TYR A 113 7.74 0.69 32.33
CA TYR A 113 6.29 0.76 32.15
C TYR A 113 5.87 2.05 31.45
N ARG A 114 6.40 3.19 31.88
CA ARG A 114 6.15 4.48 31.24
C ARG A 114 6.56 4.46 29.76
N THR A 115 7.78 4.03 29.46
CA THR A 115 8.28 3.94 28.07
C THR A 115 7.41 3.01 27.22
N LEU A 116 6.94 1.90 27.78
CA LEU A 116 6.05 0.97 27.08
C LEU A 116 4.68 1.59 26.83
N ALA A 117 4.11 2.29 27.82
CA ALA A 117 2.85 3.00 27.71
C ALA A 117 2.91 4.11 26.65
N ASP A 118 4.00 4.90 26.63
CA ASP A 118 4.22 5.96 25.64
C ASP A 118 4.28 5.38 24.21
N LYS A 119 5.00 4.27 24.01
CA LYS A 119 5.07 3.57 22.71
C LYS A 119 3.71 3.02 22.29
N PHE A 120 2.96 2.44 23.22
CA PHE A 120 1.62 1.91 22.94
C PHE A 120 0.66 3.05 22.56
N SER A 121 0.68 4.16 23.29
CA SER A 121 -0.11 5.35 22.99
C SER A 121 0.22 5.92 21.60
N ALA A 122 1.52 6.06 21.28
CA ALA A 122 1.96 6.53 19.96
C ALA A 122 1.51 5.59 18.83
N LEU A 123 1.61 4.28 19.03
CA LEU A 123 1.14 3.28 18.07
C LEU A 123 -0.38 3.35 17.89
N ASN A 124 -1.14 3.53 18.97
CA ASN A 124 -2.59 3.66 18.92
C ASN A 124 -3.01 4.91 18.12
N ILE A 125 -2.34 6.05 18.34
CA ILE A 125 -2.59 7.28 17.56
C ILE A 125 -2.33 7.04 16.07
N GLN A 126 -1.23 6.36 15.72
CA GLN A 126 -0.93 6.03 14.31
C GLN A 126 -1.95 5.07 13.70
N PHE A 127 -2.42 4.11 14.47
CA PHE A 127 -3.46 3.18 14.05
C PHE A 127 -4.77 3.93 13.74
N GLU A 128 -5.27 4.73 14.69
CA GLU A 128 -6.48 5.54 14.50
C GLU A 128 -6.38 6.48 13.31
N LYS A 129 -5.21 7.11 13.12
CA LYS A 129 -4.96 7.95 11.94
C LYS A 129 -5.08 7.15 10.64
N THR A 130 -4.47 5.96 10.58
CA THR A 130 -4.50 5.12 9.38
C THR A 130 -5.94 4.70 9.05
N VAL A 131 -6.74 4.35 10.07
CA VAL A 131 -8.16 4.04 9.91
C VAL A 131 -8.93 5.24 9.38
N SER A 132 -8.72 6.43 9.95
CA SER A 132 -9.36 7.67 9.51
C SER A 132 -9.00 8.02 8.06
N ASP A 133 -7.72 7.90 7.70
CA ASP A 133 -7.23 8.20 6.35
C ASP A 133 -7.84 7.21 5.33
N ALA A 134 -7.87 5.92 5.66
CA ALA A 134 -8.48 4.90 4.80
C ALA A 134 -9.99 5.10 4.62
N ASN A 135 -10.72 5.43 5.69
CA ASN A 135 -12.15 5.74 5.59
C ASN A 135 -12.41 6.97 4.70
N SER A 136 -11.57 8.01 4.84
CA SER A 136 -11.67 9.22 4.00
C SER A 136 -11.41 8.91 2.53
N GLU A 137 -10.48 8.00 2.22
CA GLU A 137 -10.22 7.54 0.85
C GLU A 137 -11.40 6.72 0.29
N ILE A 138 -11.97 5.82 1.10
CA ILE A 138 -13.17 5.04 0.72
C ILE A 138 -14.31 6.00 0.37
N ASP A 139 -14.60 6.97 1.23
CA ASP A 139 -15.65 7.96 0.99
C ASP A 139 -15.40 8.75 -0.30
N GLY A 140 -14.15 9.18 -0.53
CA GLY A 140 -13.76 9.89 -1.75
C GLY A 140 -13.92 9.04 -3.02
N LEU A 141 -13.59 7.75 -2.96
CA LEU A 141 -13.77 6.82 -4.07
C LEU A 141 -15.26 6.52 -4.33
N GLN A 142 -16.06 6.36 -3.27
CA GLN A 142 -17.50 6.17 -3.39
C GLN A 142 -18.16 7.38 -4.06
N GLN A 143 -17.81 8.61 -3.64
CA GLN A 143 -18.30 9.83 -4.28
C GLN A 143 -17.95 9.90 -5.78
N LYS A 144 -16.71 9.55 -6.15
CA LYS A 144 -16.29 9.50 -7.55
C LYS A 144 -17.06 8.45 -8.35
N LEU A 145 -17.28 7.25 -7.79
CA LEU A 145 -18.07 6.20 -8.42
C LEU A 145 -19.50 6.65 -8.65
N THR A 146 -20.15 7.26 -7.66
CA THR A 146 -21.50 7.81 -7.80
C THR A 146 -21.56 8.93 -8.85
N GLY A 147 -20.57 9.82 -8.87
CA GLY A 147 -20.47 10.89 -9.87
C GLY A 147 -20.34 10.34 -11.30
N MET A 148 -19.40 9.42 -11.53
CA MET A 148 -19.22 8.77 -12.84
C MET A 148 -20.47 7.99 -13.28
N ALA A 149 -21.15 7.31 -12.36
CA ALA A 149 -22.40 6.61 -12.68
C ALA A 149 -23.49 7.58 -13.16
N ALA A 150 -23.64 8.74 -12.49
CA ALA A 150 -24.59 9.77 -12.90
C ALA A 150 -24.24 10.38 -14.27
N GLU A 151 -22.96 10.60 -14.55
CA GLU A 151 -22.48 11.09 -15.85
C GLU A 151 -22.72 10.06 -16.96
N GLN A 152 -22.44 8.79 -16.69
CA GLN A 152 -22.71 7.69 -17.61
C GLN A 152 -24.20 7.61 -17.96
N ASP A 153 -25.09 7.69 -16.96
CA ASP A 153 -26.53 7.71 -17.17
C ASP A 153 -26.97 8.91 -18.01
N ALA A 154 -26.40 10.09 -17.76
CA ALA A 154 -26.70 11.29 -18.53
C ALA A 154 -26.23 11.18 -20.01
N LEU A 155 -25.05 10.62 -20.24
CA LEU A 155 -24.53 10.38 -21.58
C LEU A 155 -25.36 9.33 -22.33
N GLN A 156 -25.77 8.26 -21.64
CA GLN A 156 -26.62 7.22 -22.21
C GLN A 156 -27.96 7.81 -22.66
N ARG A 157 -28.62 8.62 -21.83
CA ARG A 157 -29.87 9.31 -22.19
C ARG A 157 -29.70 10.19 -23.43
N LYS A 158 -28.63 11.00 -23.48
CA LYS A 158 -28.34 11.86 -24.65
C LYS A 158 -28.10 11.03 -25.92
N ASN A 159 -27.41 9.90 -25.80
CA ASN A 159 -27.17 9.02 -26.94
C ASN A 159 -28.49 8.43 -27.47
N ASP A 160 -29.37 8.00 -26.57
CA ASP A 160 -30.69 7.48 -26.92
C ASP A 160 -31.55 8.57 -27.59
N GLU A 161 -31.54 9.80 -27.09
CA GLU A 161 -32.22 10.96 -27.69
C GLU A 161 -31.71 11.24 -29.12
N ILE A 162 -30.39 11.30 -29.31
CA ILE A 162 -29.78 11.50 -30.63
C ILE A 162 -30.14 10.34 -31.57
N GLY A 163 -30.09 9.10 -31.08
CA GLY A 163 -30.45 7.92 -31.85
C GLY A 163 -31.91 7.95 -32.31
N GLN A 164 -32.83 8.41 -31.47
CA GLN A 164 -34.23 8.62 -31.85
C GLN A 164 -34.38 9.73 -32.90
N ALA A 165 -33.72 10.87 -32.72
CA ALA A 165 -33.75 11.98 -33.66
C ALA A 165 -33.20 11.58 -35.04
N LEU A 166 -32.11 10.80 -35.08
CA LEU A 166 -31.54 10.26 -36.31
C LEU A 166 -32.54 9.35 -37.04
N LYS A 167 -33.16 8.40 -36.32
CA LYS A 167 -34.19 7.51 -36.90
C LYS A 167 -35.34 8.31 -37.50
N GLU A 168 -35.82 9.35 -36.81
CA GLU A 168 -36.90 10.19 -37.31
C GLU A 168 -36.47 10.96 -38.57
N LYS A 169 -35.24 11.50 -38.59
CA LYS A 169 -34.69 12.18 -39.77
C LYS A 169 -34.52 11.24 -40.95
N SER A 170 -33.99 10.03 -40.75
CA SER A 170 -33.89 9.00 -41.79
C SER A 170 -35.26 8.65 -42.38
N ARG A 171 -36.29 8.52 -41.53
CA ARG A 171 -37.67 8.30 -41.99
C ARG A 171 -38.17 9.44 -42.87
N LYS A 172 -37.95 10.70 -42.46
CA LYS A 172 -38.34 11.89 -43.25
C LYS A 172 -37.59 11.97 -44.58
N VAL A 173 -36.31 11.63 -44.60
CA VAL A 173 -35.50 11.57 -45.83
C VAL A 173 -36.06 10.53 -46.80
N LEU A 174 -36.39 9.32 -46.31
CA LEU A 174 -37.01 8.28 -47.14
C LEU A 174 -38.34 8.74 -47.74
N GLN A 175 -39.20 9.40 -46.94
CA GLN A 175 -40.47 9.95 -47.41
C GLN A 175 -40.27 11.04 -48.48
N LEU A 176 -39.32 11.95 -48.27
CA LEU A 176 -38.98 13.00 -49.24
C LEU A 176 -38.42 12.41 -50.54
N GLN A 177 -37.56 11.40 -50.45
CA GLN A 177 -37.02 10.70 -51.62
C GLN A 177 -38.14 10.04 -52.44
N GLU A 178 -39.06 9.35 -51.77
CA GLU A 178 -40.20 8.72 -52.45
C GLU A 178 -41.09 9.76 -53.16
N LEU A 179 -41.34 10.91 -52.53
CA LEU A 179 -42.10 12.01 -53.13
C LEU A 179 -41.34 12.64 -54.31
N TYR A 180 -40.04 12.87 -54.16
CA TYR A 180 -39.18 13.40 -55.22
C TYR A 180 -39.20 12.48 -56.44
N ASP A 181 -39.02 11.18 -56.25
CA ASP A 181 -39.03 10.20 -57.34
C ASP A 181 -40.40 10.09 -58.03
N LYS A 182 -41.50 10.32 -57.29
CA LYS A 182 -42.86 10.42 -57.88
C LYS A 182 -42.99 11.66 -58.77
N VAL A 183 -42.53 12.82 -58.31
CA VAL A 183 -42.60 14.07 -59.08
C VAL A 183 -41.70 14.00 -60.31
N LYS A 184 -40.47 13.52 -60.15
CA LYS A 184 -39.51 13.32 -61.24
C LYS A 184 -40.10 12.44 -62.35
N ARG A 185 -40.65 11.27 -62.00
CA ARG A 185 -41.32 10.39 -62.97
C ARG A 185 -42.49 11.06 -63.69
N LYS A 186 -43.31 11.85 -62.98
CA LYS A 186 -44.41 12.60 -63.61
C LYS A 186 -43.89 13.64 -64.61
N ALA A 187 -42.82 14.35 -64.27
CA ALA A 187 -42.21 15.34 -65.15
C ALA A 187 -41.60 14.68 -66.40
N GLU A 188 -40.86 13.58 -66.23
CA GLU A 188 -40.30 12.79 -67.34
C GLU A 188 -41.42 12.26 -68.26
N LEU A 189 -42.50 11.72 -67.69
CA LEU A 189 -43.65 11.24 -68.47
C LEU A 189 -44.34 12.38 -69.24
N GLY A 190 -44.46 13.56 -68.62
CA GLY A 190 -45.00 14.75 -69.27
C GLY A 190 -44.13 15.25 -70.43
N GLN A 191 -42.80 15.17 -70.30
CA GLN A 191 -41.87 15.48 -71.40
C GLN A 191 -42.02 14.48 -72.56
N ILE A 192 -42.14 13.18 -72.26
CA ILE A 192 -42.39 12.14 -73.28
C ILE A 192 -43.72 12.38 -73.98
N GLN A 193 -44.78 12.69 -73.23
CA GLN A 193 -46.10 12.96 -73.80
C GLN A 193 -46.09 14.20 -74.71
N LYS A 194 -45.36 15.25 -74.32
CA LYS A 194 -45.18 16.45 -75.13
C LYS A 194 -44.39 16.15 -76.40
N ALA A 195 -43.23 15.48 -76.29
CA ALA A 195 -42.43 15.10 -77.45
C ALA A 195 -43.18 14.16 -78.41
N ALA A 196 -44.03 13.27 -77.90
CA ALA A 196 -44.89 12.42 -78.71
C ALA A 196 -45.99 13.23 -79.43
N SER A 197 -46.61 14.21 -78.76
CA SER A 197 -47.56 15.15 -79.38
C SER A 197 -46.89 15.95 -80.50
N ASP A 198 -45.72 16.52 -80.22
CA ASP A 198 -44.92 17.28 -81.18
C ASP A 198 -44.52 16.39 -82.37
N ALA A 199 -44.15 15.12 -82.15
CA ALA A 199 -43.82 14.18 -83.22
C ALA A 199 -45.03 13.82 -84.11
N VAL A 200 -46.23 13.68 -83.53
CA VAL A 200 -47.47 13.47 -84.29
C VAL A 200 -47.81 14.71 -85.11
N GLU A 201 -47.65 15.91 -84.53
CA GLU A 201 -47.83 17.19 -85.23
C GLU A 201 -46.83 17.34 -86.39
N ILE A 202 -45.54 17.05 -86.17
CA ILE A 202 -44.51 17.01 -87.22
C ILE A 202 -44.87 15.98 -88.32
N THR A 203 -45.41 14.82 -87.96
CA THR A 203 -45.81 13.79 -88.95
C THR A 203 -47.03 14.23 -89.76
N LEU A 204 -47.98 14.93 -89.14
CA LEU A 204 -49.15 15.53 -89.80
C LEU A 204 -48.75 16.69 -90.72
N GLU A 205 -47.79 17.52 -90.32
CA GLU A 205 -47.20 18.59 -91.14
C GLU A 205 -46.35 18.02 -92.28
N ALA A 206 -45.55 16.99 -92.04
CA ALA A 206 -44.78 16.28 -93.06
C ALA A 206 -45.68 15.58 -94.09
N SER A 207 -46.85 15.10 -93.67
CA SER A 207 -47.87 14.53 -94.57
C SER A 207 -48.58 15.60 -95.43
N GLN A 208 -48.49 16.89 -95.07
CA GLN A 208 -49.02 18.00 -95.86
C GLN A 208 -48.02 18.58 -96.87
N LEU A 209 -46.74 18.22 -96.80
CA LEU A 209 -45.68 18.86 -97.59
C LEU A 209 -44.81 17.93 -98.45
N ASN A 210 -45.20 16.68 -98.75
CA ASN A 210 -44.52 15.99 -99.86
C ASN A 210 -45.33 14.89 -100.57
N HIS A 211 -45.80 15.23 -101.76
CA HIS A 211 -45.83 14.35 -102.93
C HIS A 211 -44.45 14.38 -103.59
N GLY A 212 -43.79 13.23 -103.77
CA GLY A 212 -42.97 12.98 -104.95
C GLY A 212 -41.49 12.60 -104.78
N LEU A 213 -41.24 11.33 -105.14
CA LEU A 213 -40.16 10.81 -106.01
C LEU A 213 -38.86 10.21 -105.42
N GLU A 214 -38.77 8.91 -105.70
CA GLU A 214 -37.65 7.99 -106.03
C GLU A 214 -36.19 8.47 -106.01
N GLY A 215 -35.29 7.54 -105.63
CA GLY A 215 -34.02 7.36 -106.35
C GLY A 215 -32.78 6.97 -105.52
N ASP A 216 -32.49 5.67 -105.53
CA ASP A 216 -31.17 5.02 -105.61
C ASP A 216 -30.15 4.94 -104.44
N ASP A 217 -29.68 3.69 -104.27
CA ASP A 217 -28.52 3.16 -103.52
C ASP A 217 -27.22 3.44 -104.31
N PRO A 218 -26.04 3.66 -103.67
CA PRO A 218 -25.09 2.55 -103.49
C PRO A 218 -24.22 2.59 -102.20
N THR A 219 -24.05 1.40 -101.60
CA THR A 219 -22.81 0.79 -101.03
C THR A 219 -21.65 1.67 -100.51
N GLN A 220 -21.18 1.44 -99.27
CA GLN A 220 -19.99 0.60 -98.91
C GLN A 220 -19.37 0.91 -97.52
N ARG A 221 -18.89 -0.16 -96.87
CA ARG A 221 -17.82 -0.30 -95.84
C ARG A 221 -18.14 -0.19 -94.34
N VAL A 222 -17.90 -1.34 -93.70
CA VAL A 222 -17.64 -1.60 -92.27
C VAL A 222 -16.27 -0.99 -91.85
N PRO A 223 -16.06 -0.68 -90.56
CA PRO A 223 -15.29 -1.64 -89.76
C PRO A 223 -15.92 -1.95 -88.40
N GLU A 224 -15.64 -3.18 -87.98
CA GLU A 224 -15.85 -3.73 -86.64
C GLU A 224 -15.14 -2.89 -85.59
N ASN A 225 -15.72 -2.80 -84.40
CA ASN A 225 -14.93 -2.70 -83.19
C ASN A 225 -15.63 -3.45 -82.06
N ASP A 226 -15.16 -4.68 -81.90
CA ASP A 226 -15.23 -5.47 -80.69
C ASP A 226 -14.54 -4.69 -79.56
N ASN A 227 -15.20 -4.48 -78.42
CA ASN A 227 -14.54 -4.17 -77.15
C ASN A 227 -15.53 -4.35 -75.99
N THR A 228 -15.59 -5.59 -75.52
CA THR A 228 -15.89 -5.89 -74.13
C THR A 228 -14.57 -5.83 -73.35
N PRO A 229 -14.42 -4.98 -72.32
CA PRO A 229 -13.50 -5.28 -71.23
C PRO A 229 -14.31 -5.75 -70.02
N ALA A 230 -14.01 -6.98 -69.62
CA ALA A 230 -14.42 -7.57 -68.36
C ALA A 230 -14.10 -6.64 -67.19
N PHE A 231 -15.12 -6.21 -66.43
CA PHE A 231 -14.88 -5.75 -65.05
C PHE A 231 -14.77 -6.97 -64.15
N SER A 232 -13.52 -7.39 -64.03
CA SER A 232 -12.95 -8.31 -63.04
C SER A 232 -13.70 -8.36 -61.72
N GLN A 233 -14.19 -9.55 -61.39
CA GLN A 233 -14.28 -10.01 -60.01
C GLN A 233 -12.88 -9.92 -59.38
N ARG A 234 -12.65 -8.90 -58.57
CA ARG A 234 -11.61 -8.93 -57.55
C ARG A 234 -12.27 -9.20 -56.20
N ARG A 235 -12.30 -10.49 -55.82
CA ARG A 235 -12.09 -10.83 -54.42
C ARG A 235 -10.72 -10.28 -54.04
N ILE A 236 -10.68 -9.29 -53.17
CA ILE A 236 -9.51 -9.04 -52.34
C ILE A 236 -9.93 -9.44 -50.93
N ASN A 237 -9.45 -10.62 -50.56
CA ASN A 237 -9.16 -10.97 -49.19
C ASN A 237 -7.90 -10.18 -48.80
N GLY A 238 -7.99 -9.36 -47.76
CA GLY A 238 -6.87 -8.75 -47.05
C GLY A 238 -7.36 -8.54 -45.62
N SER A 239 -7.14 -9.52 -44.74
CA SER A 239 -5.94 -9.59 -43.90
C SER A 239 -5.77 -8.35 -43.02
N GLY A 240 -6.07 -8.53 -41.73
CA GLY A 240 -5.24 -8.00 -40.67
C GLY A 240 -5.50 -6.56 -40.24
N MET A 241 -6.61 -6.32 -39.54
CA MET A 241 -6.62 -5.28 -38.50
C MET A 241 -6.15 -5.93 -37.19
N ASN A 242 -4.83 -6.05 -37.06
CA ASN A 242 -4.17 -6.22 -35.78
C ASN A 242 -3.42 -4.91 -35.51
N THR A 243 -4.14 -3.92 -34.97
CA THR A 243 -3.54 -2.74 -34.35
C THR A 243 -3.91 -2.80 -32.88
N GLY A 244 -3.02 -3.44 -32.11
CA GLY A 244 -3.00 -3.30 -30.67
C GLY A 244 -2.84 -1.82 -30.33
N MET A 245 -3.85 -1.25 -29.68
CA MET A 245 -3.71 0.01 -28.98
C MET A 245 -2.78 -0.21 -27.77
N PRO A 246 -1.71 0.57 -27.60
CA PRO A 246 -0.93 0.53 -26.37
C PRO A 246 -1.79 1.15 -25.27
N ARG A 247 -2.17 0.34 -24.28
CA ARG A 247 -2.61 0.86 -22.98
C ARG A 247 -1.41 1.57 -22.34
N SER A 248 -1.42 2.89 -22.39
CA SER A 248 -0.59 3.74 -21.56
C SER A 248 -1.00 3.54 -20.10
N HIS A 249 -0.41 2.56 -19.43
CA HIS A 249 -0.32 2.56 -17.98
C HIS A 249 0.66 3.67 -17.59
N ALA A 250 0.17 4.70 -16.92
CA ALA A 250 1.04 5.54 -16.11
C ALA A 250 1.67 4.64 -15.04
N ASN A 251 2.97 4.43 -15.13
CA ASN A 251 3.78 3.96 -14.01
C ASN A 251 3.64 5.00 -12.90
N ILE A 252 2.71 4.78 -11.97
CA ILE A 252 2.84 5.32 -10.63
C ILE A 252 3.99 4.51 -10.02
N THR A 253 5.17 5.11 -10.04
CA THR A 253 6.29 4.74 -9.18
C THR A 253 5.75 4.77 -7.75
N ARG A 254 5.40 3.59 -7.26
CA ARG A 254 5.29 3.30 -5.84
C ARG A 254 6.73 3.38 -5.31
N GLU A 255 7.16 4.58 -4.98
CA GLU A 255 8.24 4.79 -4.01
C GLU A 255 7.75 4.19 -2.69
N GLY A 256 7.87 2.88 -2.57
CA GLY A 256 7.87 2.23 -1.28
C GLY A 256 9.08 2.79 -0.56
N THR A 257 8.82 3.64 0.43
CA THR A 257 9.81 4.13 1.38
C THR A 257 10.56 2.90 1.91
N PHE A 258 11.74 2.68 1.36
CA PHE A 258 12.68 1.68 1.81
C PHE A 258 13.12 2.16 3.18
N TRP A 259 12.56 1.55 4.23
CA TRP A 259 12.94 1.82 5.59
C TRP A 259 14.41 1.45 5.74
N SER A 260 15.28 2.46 5.73
CA SER A 260 16.65 2.32 6.21
C SER A 260 16.56 1.81 7.64
N ARG A 261 17.02 0.58 7.85
CA ARG A 261 17.23 -0.01 9.16
C ARG A 261 18.32 0.80 9.84
N GLY A 262 17.92 1.86 10.53
CA GLY A 262 18.81 2.66 11.36
C GLY A 262 19.46 1.76 12.40
N GLY A 263 20.78 1.65 12.33
CA GLY A 263 21.59 0.99 13.34
C GLY A 263 21.50 1.76 14.65
N GLY A 264 20.52 1.41 15.48
CA GLY A 264 20.50 1.68 16.90
C GLY A 264 20.76 0.37 17.62
N THR A 265 21.80 0.31 18.45
CA THR A 265 22.06 -0.77 19.40
C THR A 265 20.92 -0.83 20.42
N SER A 266 19.80 -1.44 20.04
CA SER A 266 18.69 -1.71 20.95
C SER A 266 18.90 -3.07 21.60
N CYS A 267 19.34 -3.08 22.86
CA CYS A 267 19.30 -4.27 23.72
C CYS A 267 17.85 -4.55 24.15
N LEU A 268 17.03 -5.01 23.20
CA LEU A 268 15.73 -5.61 23.47
C LEU A 268 15.73 -7.01 22.87
N LYS A 269 16.32 -7.96 23.60
CA LYS A 269 16.00 -9.37 23.41
C LYS A 269 14.67 -9.61 24.13
N LEU A 270 13.56 -9.51 23.40
CA LEU A 270 12.28 -10.06 23.85
C LEU A 270 12.43 -11.58 23.90
N ASN A 271 12.55 -12.13 25.09
CA ASN A 271 12.50 -13.58 25.32
C ASN A 271 11.02 -13.96 25.53
N PRO A 272 10.43 -14.85 24.71
CA PRO A 272 8.99 -15.10 24.75
C PRO A 272 8.67 -16.34 25.57
N GLN A 273 8.77 -16.31 26.91
CA GLN A 273 8.19 -17.38 27.74
C GLN A 273 7.65 -16.84 29.07
N HIS A 274 6.40 -17.23 29.34
CA HIS A 274 5.59 -17.06 30.57
C HIS A 274 4.81 -15.74 30.77
N HIS A 275 3.61 -15.69 30.19
CA HIS A 275 2.47 -15.03 30.83
C HIS A 275 1.28 -16.00 30.90
N ARG A 276 0.98 -16.50 32.11
CA ARG A 276 -0.38 -16.89 32.49
C ARG A 276 -1.01 -15.65 33.15
N LEU A 277 -1.80 -14.90 32.39
CA LEU A 277 -2.74 -13.94 32.95
C LEU A 277 -3.98 -14.72 33.39
N ARG A 278 -4.24 -14.76 34.69
CA ARG A 278 -5.51 -15.22 35.24
C ARG A 278 -6.36 -13.98 35.50
N VAL A 279 -7.20 -13.64 34.53
CA VAL A 279 -8.34 -12.74 34.74
C VAL A 279 -9.49 -13.62 35.19
N LEU A 280 -9.98 -13.40 36.40
CA LEU A 280 -11.35 -13.78 36.74
C LEU A 280 -12.10 -12.51 37.11
N ALA A 281 -13.15 -12.30 36.32
CA ALA A 281 -14.05 -11.19 36.31
C ALA A 281 -14.83 -11.06 37.63
N VAL A 282 -15.14 -9.82 37.96
CA VAL A 282 -16.24 -9.45 38.85
C VAL A 282 -17.48 -9.36 37.97
N GLU A 283 -18.47 -10.23 38.21
CA GLU A 283 -19.85 -10.03 37.78
C GLU A 283 -20.78 -10.41 38.95
N GLU A 284 -21.63 -9.43 39.29
CA GLU A 284 -22.83 -9.40 40.16
C GLU A 284 -22.72 -9.69 41.66
#